data_AF-A0A2D6Q5X2-F1
#
_entry.id   AF-A0A2D6Q5X2-F1
#
_cell.length_a   1.000
_cell.length_b   1.000
_cell.length_c   1.000
_cell.angle_alpha   90.00
_cell.angle_beta   90.00
_cell.angle_gamma   90.00
#
_symmetry.space_group_name_H-M   'P 1'
#
loop_
_entity.id
_entity.type
_entity.pdbx_description
1 polymer ?
#
loop_
_entity_poly.entity_id
_entity_poly.type
_entity_poly.pdbx_seq_one_letter_code
_entity_poly.pdbx_strand_id
1 'polypeptide(L)'
;MESIISEEIGRRTMEIYLQAVGVGFSLFMLYITFTQFKRGDLTSKDFGLWGIVWVVLGFFIIFPQILDAVAGRISVQGPLQFLILMSIAFLFIVSFSIYQKMRKQERKINSLISALALKKENQEIDLEITENGKKQL
;
A
#
# COMPACT_ATOMS: atom_id res chain seq x y z
N MET A 1 39.20 -26.61 19.50
CA MET A 1 38.39 -27.21 18.40
C MET A 1 36.91 -27.09 18.71
N GLU A 2 36.47 -27.39 19.95
CA GLU A 2 35.07 -27.17 20.39
C GLU A 2 34.61 -25.70 20.40
N SER A 3 35.48 -24.74 20.69
CA SER A 3 35.11 -23.30 20.68
C SER A 3 34.79 -22.76 19.28
N ILE A 4 35.49 -23.23 18.23
CA ILE A 4 35.26 -22.83 16.84
C ILE A 4 33.96 -23.44 16.31
N ILE A 5 33.66 -24.70 16.69
CA ILE A 5 32.42 -25.39 16.29
C ILE A 5 31.20 -24.72 16.95
N SER A 6 31.29 -24.33 18.23
CA SER A 6 30.22 -23.58 18.92
C SER A 6 29.93 -22.22 18.27
N GLU A 7 30.98 -21.48 17.88
CA GLU A 7 30.84 -20.17 17.24
C GLU A 7 30.28 -20.25 15.79
N GLU A 8 30.60 -21.32 15.07
CA GLU A 8 30.12 -21.57 13.71
C GLU A 8 28.67 -22.06 13.69
N ILE A 9 28.28 -22.90 14.66
CA ILE A 9 26.89 -23.31 14.88
C ILE A 9 26.05 -22.09 15.29
N GLY A 10 26.54 -21.25 16.20
CA GLY A 10 25.86 -20.02 16.63
C GLY A 10 25.53 -19.07 15.46
N ARG A 11 26.49 -18.83 14.56
CA ARG A 11 26.28 -18.00 13.35
C ARG A 11 25.20 -18.56 12.43
N ARG A 12 25.26 -19.84 12.10
CA ARG A 12 24.24 -20.47 11.23
C ARG A 12 22.86 -20.49 11.87
N THR A 13 22.78 -20.64 13.18
CA THR A 13 21.50 -20.66 13.91
C THR A 13 20.84 -19.26 13.92
N MET A 14 21.63 -18.19 14.04
CA MET A 14 21.12 -16.82 13.92
C MET A 14 20.60 -16.50 12.51
N GLU A 15 21.27 -16.97 11.47
CA GLU A 15 20.82 -16.77 10.08
C GLU A 15 19.50 -17.48 9.79
N ILE A 16 19.34 -18.72 10.28
CA ILE A 16 18.11 -19.49 10.13
C ILE A 16 16.95 -18.83 10.89
N TYR A 17 17.20 -18.28 12.09
CA TYR A 17 16.17 -17.55 12.84
C TYR A 17 15.67 -16.32 12.08
N LEU A 18 16.58 -15.54 11.47
CA LEU A 18 16.21 -14.37 10.69
C LEU A 18 15.37 -14.76 9.46
N GLN A 19 15.75 -15.83 8.78
CA GLN A 19 15.01 -16.36 7.64
C GLN A 19 13.64 -16.92 8.05
N ALA A 20 13.55 -17.66 9.16
CA ALA A 20 12.30 -18.23 9.66
C ALA A 20 11.29 -17.13 10.06
N VAL A 21 11.77 -16.08 10.74
CA VAL A 21 10.95 -14.91 11.09
C VAL A 21 10.51 -14.16 9.82
N GLY A 22 11.42 -13.96 8.86
CA GLY A 22 11.10 -13.26 7.61
C GLY A 22 10.10 -14.01 6.72
N VAL A 23 10.22 -15.33 6.62
CA VAL A 23 9.27 -16.19 5.88
C VAL A 23 7.92 -16.22 6.58
N GLY A 24 7.90 -16.37 7.92
CA GLY A 24 6.68 -16.29 8.71
C GLY A 24 5.97 -14.94 8.55
N PHE A 25 6.73 -13.84 8.55
CA PHE A 25 6.20 -12.50 8.33
C PHE A 25 5.64 -12.31 6.92
N SER A 26 6.33 -12.82 5.88
CA SER A 26 5.84 -12.77 4.50
C SER A 26 4.54 -13.56 4.32
N LEU A 27 4.45 -14.77 4.88
CA LEU A 27 3.23 -15.58 4.86
C LEU A 27 2.08 -14.90 5.62
N PHE A 28 2.37 -14.31 6.78
CA PHE A 28 1.39 -13.58 7.56
C PHE A 28 0.86 -12.34 6.81
N MET A 29 1.75 -11.61 6.14
CA MET A 29 1.38 -10.44 5.33
C MET A 29 0.60 -10.82 4.06
N LEU A 30 0.92 -11.95 3.43
CA LEU A 30 0.11 -12.51 2.35
C LEU A 30 -1.29 -12.88 2.85
N TYR A 31 -1.39 -13.50 4.02
CA TYR A 31 -2.68 -13.84 4.64
C TYR A 31 -3.52 -12.60 4.98
N ILE A 32 -2.90 -11.54 5.52
CA ILE A 32 -3.58 -10.26 5.77
C ILE A 32 -4.05 -9.64 4.45
N THR A 33 -3.20 -9.63 3.42
CA THR A 33 -3.54 -9.06 2.10
C THR A 33 -4.71 -9.81 1.46
N PHE A 34 -4.74 -11.15 1.58
CA PHE A 34 -5.86 -11.98 1.13
C PHE A 34 -7.14 -11.72 1.93
N THR A 35 -7.01 -11.55 3.25
CA THR A 35 -8.15 -11.23 4.13
C THR A 35 -8.74 -9.85 3.83
N GLN A 36 -7.89 -8.85 3.57
CA GLN A 36 -8.29 -7.50 3.15
C GLN A 36 -8.98 -7.50 1.77
N PHE A 37 -8.54 -8.34 0.84
CA PHE A 37 -9.22 -8.52 -0.45
C PHE A 37 -10.62 -9.15 -0.29
N LYS A 38 -10.75 -10.17 0.58
CA LYS A 38 -12.05 -10.81 0.85
C LYS A 38 -13.06 -9.88 1.53
N ARG A 39 -12.60 -8.84 2.23
CA ARG A 39 -13.47 -7.81 2.85
C ARG A 39 -14.03 -6.77 1.88
N GLY A 40 -13.57 -6.74 0.61
CA GLY A 40 -14.11 -5.85 -0.42
C GLY A 40 -13.61 -4.41 -0.39
N ASP A 41 -12.74 -4.05 0.57
CA ASP A 41 -12.17 -2.70 0.71
C ASP A 41 -11.05 -2.40 -0.30
N LEU A 42 -10.51 -3.43 -0.96
CA LEU A 42 -9.44 -3.31 -1.95
C LEU A 42 -9.96 -3.61 -3.35
N THR A 43 -9.75 -2.67 -4.28
CA THR A 43 -9.95 -2.92 -5.72
C THR A 43 -8.99 -4.02 -6.18
N SER A 44 -9.39 -4.89 -7.12
CA SER A 44 -8.56 -6.02 -7.60
C SER A 44 -7.14 -5.62 -8.05
N LYS A 45 -6.95 -4.37 -8.48
CA LYS A 45 -5.64 -3.78 -8.81
C LYS A 45 -4.73 -3.60 -7.58
N ASP A 46 -5.30 -3.20 -6.45
CA ASP A 46 -4.56 -2.98 -5.21
C ASP A 46 -4.13 -4.32 -4.60
N PHE A 47 -4.96 -5.37 -4.70
CA PHE A 47 -4.56 -6.72 -4.30
C PHE A 47 -3.37 -7.25 -5.11
N GLY A 48 -3.40 -7.09 -6.44
CA GLY A 48 -2.28 -7.51 -7.28
C GLY A 48 -0.98 -6.76 -6.96
N LEU A 49 -1.07 -5.45 -6.74
CA LEU A 49 0.09 -4.61 -6.39
C LEU A 49 0.69 -5.03 -5.03
N TRP A 50 -0.14 -5.18 -4.00
CA TRP A 50 0.33 -5.62 -2.68
C TRP A 50 0.85 -7.06 -2.69
N GLY A 51 0.21 -7.96 -3.43
CA GLY A 51 0.68 -9.34 -3.61
C GLY A 51 2.09 -9.39 -4.22
N ILE A 52 2.34 -8.63 -5.28
CA ILE A 52 3.67 -8.55 -5.91
C ILE A 52 4.70 -8.01 -4.91
N VAL A 53 4.35 -6.98 -4.13
CA VAL A 53 5.25 -6.39 -3.13
C VAL A 53 5.66 -7.43 -2.08
N TRP A 54 4.71 -8.20 -1.55
CA TRP A 54 5.01 -9.24 -0.56
C TRP A 54 5.82 -10.39 -1.12
N VAL A 55 5.55 -10.80 -2.37
CA VAL A 55 6.33 -11.84 -3.06
C VAL A 55 7.76 -11.36 -3.31
N VAL A 56 7.94 -10.12 -3.77
CA VAL A 56 9.27 -9.53 -4.01
C VAL A 56 10.04 -9.38 -2.70
N LEU A 57 9.39 -8.90 -1.63
CA LEU A 57 10.00 -8.82 -0.29
C LEU A 57 10.38 -10.20 0.24
N GLY A 58 9.49 -11.19 0.17
CA GLY A 58 9.77 -12.56 0.58
C GLY A 58 10.92 -13.19 -0.21
N PHE A 59 10.97 -12.94 -1.52
CA PHE A 59 12.05 -13.40 -2.39
C PHE A 59 13.41 -12.82 -1.98
N PHE A 60 13.48 -11.52 -1.68
CA PHE A 60 14.72 -10.88 -1.21
C PHE A 60 15.16 -11.37 0.18
N ILE A 61 14.23 -11.75 1.05
CA ILE A 61 14.54 -12.33 2.37
C ILE A 61 15.18 -13.72 2.21
N ILE A 62 14.69 -14.54 1.28
CA ILE A 62 15.21 -15.89 1.04
C ILE A 62 16.58 -15.83 0.34
N PHE A 63 16.77 -14.86 -0.57
CA PHE A 63 18.00 -14.73 -1.37
C PHE A 63 18.69 -13.37 -1.16
N PRO A 64 19.32 -13.14 0.00
CA PRO A 64 20.02 -11.88 0.28
C PRO A 64 21.24 -11.67 -0.62
N GLN A 65 21.82 -12.75 -1.17
CA GLN A 65 22.95 -12.71 -2.09
C GLN A 65 22.66 -11.91 -3.37
N ILE A 66 21.39 -11.84 -3.78
CA ILE A 66 20.97 -11.06 -4.95
C ILE A 66 21.06 -9.56 -4.63
N LEU A 67 20.70 -9.17 -3.40
CA LEU A 67 20.84 -7.79 -2.95
C LEU A 67 22.32 -7.39 -2.90
N ASP A 68 23.21 -8.30 -2.48
CA ASP A 68 24.66 -8.02 -2.49
C ASP A 68 25.20 -7.78 -3.91
N ALA A 69 24.79 -8.61 -4.88
CA ALA A 69 25.21 -8.44 -6.27
C ALA A 69 24.71 -7.12 -6.89
N VAL A 70 23.50 -6.68 -6.53
CA VAL A 70 22.93 -5.41 -7.00
C VAL A 70 23.52 -4.21 -6.26
N ALA A 71 23.70 -4.30 -4.94
CA ALA A 71 24.29 -3.24 -4.12
C ALA A 71 25.74 -2.94 -4.52
N GLY A 72 26.52 -3.98 -4.87
CA GLY A 72 27.88 -3.85 -5.37
C GLY A 72 27.99 -3.05 -6.68
N ARG A 73 26.93 -3.01 -7.50
CA ARG A 73 26.90 -2.17 -8.71
C ARG A 73 26.54 -0.71 -8.43
N ILE A 74 25.89 -0.43 -7.31
CA ILE A 74 25.33 0.90 -6.98
C ILE A 74 26.24 1.66 -5.99
N SER A 75 27.43 1.15 -5.67
CA SER A 75 28.37 1.79 -4.71
C SER A 75 27.75 2.05 -3.34
N VAL A 76 26.80 1.21 -2.92
CA VAL A 76 26.15 1.29 -1.62
C VAL A 76 26.93 0.45 -0.62
N GLN A 77 27.15 0.93 0.62
CA GLN A 77 28.01 0.26 1.61
C GLN A 77 27.39 -1.02 2.22
N GLY A 78 26.32 -1.55 1.63
CA GLY A 78 25.75 -2.84 2.02
C GLY A 78 24.32 -3.07 1.50
N PRO A 79 23.85 -4.33 1.52
CA PRO A 79 22.53 -4.73 1.04
C PRO A 79 21.40 -4.07 1.85
N LEU A 80 21.63 -3.81 3.14
CA LEU A 80 20.67 -3.16 4.03
C LEU A 80 20.41 -1.69 3.63
N GLN A 81 21.46 -0.93 3.31
CA GLN A 81 21.32 0.46 2.88
C GLN A 81 20.57 0.56 1.55
N PHE A 82 20.83 -0.37 0.62
CA PHE A 82 20.10 -0.45 -0.64
C PHE A 82 18.61 -0.76 -0.42
N LEU A 83 18.31 -1.71 0.47
CA LEU A 83 16.94 -2.08 0.80
C LEU A 83 16.17 -0.93 1.47
N ILE A 84 16.82 -0.18 2.37
CA ILE A 84 16.23 1.02 3.00
C ILE A 84 15.92 2.08 1.93
N LEU A 85 16.88 2.39 1.06
CA LEU A 85 16.68 3.37 -0.01
C LEU A 85 15.52 2.98 -0.93
N MET A 86 15.47 1.70 -1.33
CA MET A 86 14.40 1.18 -2.18
C MET A 86 13.04 1.21 -1.47
N SER A 87 13.01 0.92 -0.16
CA SER A 87 11.80 1.00 0.66
C SER A 87 11.27 2.42 0.78
N ILE A 88 12.16 3.40 0.95
CA ILE A 88 11.78 4.83 0.99
C ILE A 88 11.22 5.25 -0.37
N ALA A 89 11.91 4.93 -1.47
CA ALA A 89 11.45 5.24 -2.82
C ALA A 89 10.07 4.61 -3.11
N PHE A 90 9.90 3.34 -2.73
CA PHE A 90 8.63 2.64 -2.82
C PHE A 90 7.53 3.32 -2.00
N LEU A 91 7.83 3.72 -0.75
CA LEU A 91 6.89 4.41 0.12
C LEU A 91 6.43 5.73 -0.47
N PHE A 92 7.32 6.50 -1.11
CA PHE A 92 6.97 7.71 -1.82
C PHE A 92 6.00 7.45 -2.97
N ILE A 93 6.24 6.41 -3.78
CA ILE A 93 5.35 6.04 -4.89
C ILE A 93 3.96 5.66 -4.39
N VAL A 94 3.90 4.86 -3.32
CA VAL A 94 2.63 4.44 -2.70
C VAL A 94 1.90 5.65 -2.11
N SER A 95 2.60 6.49 -1.35
CA SER A 95 2.03 7.71 -0.77
C SER A 95 1.48 8.64 -1.85
N PHE A 96 2.23 8.85 -2.93
CA PHE A 96 1.78 9.64 -4.07
C PHE A 96 0.53 9.04 -4.75
N SER A 97 0.49 7.72 -4.87
CA SER A 97 -0.67 7.01 -5.43
C SER A 97 -1.92 7.18 -4.55
N ILE A 98 -1.76 7.09 -3.23
CA ILE A 98 -2.82 7.33 -2.24
C ILE A 98 -3.31 8.78 -2.35
N TYR A 99 -2.39 9.74 -2.38
CA TYR A 99 -2.73 11.15 -2.52
C TYR A 99 -3.54 11.45 -3.79
N GLN A 100 -3.17 10.84 -4.93
CA GLN A 100 -3.94 10.96 -6.16
C GLN A 100 -5.35 10.37 -6.05
N LYS A 101 -5.50 9.21 -5.41
CA LYS A 101 -6.82 8.60 -5.17
C LYS A 101 -7.66 9.50 -4.26
N MET A 102 -7.06 10.06 -3.21
CA MET A 102 -7.72 10.97 -2.29
C MET A 102 -8.21 12.23 -3.00
N ARG A 103 -7.38 12.88 -3.83
CA ARG A 103 -7.82 14.04 -4.64
C ARG A 103 -8.95 13.71 -5.62
N LYS A 104 -8.95 12.50 -6.20
CA LYS A 104 -10.07 12.07 -7.06
C LYS A 104 -11.36 11.89 -6.27
N GLN A 105 -11.29 11.35 -5.05
CA GLN A 105 -12.44 11.20 -4.17
C GLN A 105 -12.98 12.57 -3.72
N GLU A 106 -12.09 13.49 -3.34
CA GLU A 106 -12.44 14.86 -2.96
C GLU A 106 -13.21 15.59 -4.09
N ARG A 107 -12.72 15.51 -5.34
CA ARG A 107 -13.41 16.10 -6.50
C ARG A 107 -14.80 15.51 -6.73
N LYS A 108 -14.96 14.20 -6.55
CA LYS A 108 -16.27 13.53 -6.66
C LYS A 108 -17.22 14.04 -5.60
N ILE A 109 -16.79 14.09 -4.34
CA ILE A 109 -17.59 14.62 -3.23
C ILE A 109 -18.00 16.06 -3.52
N ASN A 110 -17.05 16.92 -3.93
CA ASN A 110 -17.35 18.30 -4.25
C ASN A 110 -18.39 18.43 -5.38
N SER A 111 -18.26 17.63 -6.44
CA SER A 111 -19.24 17.61 -7.53
C SER A 111 -20.63 17.15 -7.09
N LEU A 112 -20.71 16.20 -6.16
CA LEU A 112 -21.97 15.73 -5.58
C LEU A 112 -22.62 16.83 -4.73
N ILE A 113 -21.83 17.52 -3.90
CA ILE A 113 -22.31 18.65 -3.08
C ILE A 113 -22.82 19.78 -3.99
N SER A 114 -22.07 20.16 -5.03
CA SER A 114 -22.51 21.18 -6.00
C SER A 114 -23.80 20.78 -6.71
N ALA A 115 -23.94 19.52 -7.15
CA ALA A 115 -25.15 19.04 -7.78
C ALA A 115 -26.36 19.05 -6.82
N LEU A 116 -26.15 18.71 -5.55
CA LEU A 116 -27.19 18.76 -4.52
C LEU A 116 -27.62 20.21 -4.21
N ALA A 117 -26.68 21.15 -4.18
CA ALA A 117 -26.98 22.57 -3.96
C ALA A 117 -27.84 23.16 -5.09
N LEU A 118 -27.45 22.93 -6.36
CA LEU A 118 -28.21 23.38 -7.53
C LEU A 118 -29.61 22.74 -7.60
N LYS A 119 -29.71 21.45 -7.25
CA LYS A 119 -31.02 20.76 -7.22
C LYS A 119 -31.96 21.36 -6.17
N LYS A 120 -31.43 21.73 -5.00
CA LYS A 120 -32.21 22.35 -3.93
C LYS A 120 -32.72 23.74 -4.33
N GLU A 121 -31.87 24.56 -4.94
CA GLU A 121 -32.23 25.88 -5.44
C GLU A 121 -33.36 25.81 -6.49
N ASN A 122 -33.25 24.91 -7.46
CA ASN A 122 -34.31 24.72 -8.47
C ASN A 122 -35.64 24.26 -7.84
N GLN A 123 -35.62 23.40 -6.82
CA GLN A 123 -36.85 22.97 -6.13
C GLN A 123 -37.52 24.12 -5.37
N GLU A 124 -36.77 25.04 -4.78
CA GLU A 124 -37.33 26.21 -4.09
C GLU A 124 -37.99 27.18 -5.09
N ILE A 125 -37.37 27.38 -6.26
CA ILE A 125 -37.93 28.21 -7.36
C ILE A 125 -39.23 27.61 -7.91
N ASP A 126 -39.30 26.29 -8.13
CA ASP A 126 -40.52 25.63 -8.64
C ASP A 126 -41.71 25.75 -7.67
N LEU A 127 -41.43 25.75 -6.35
CA LEU A 127 -42.45 25.93 -5.32
C LEU A 127 -42.98 27.37 -5.27
N GLU A 128 -42.10 28.38 -5.41
CA GLU A 128 -42.53 29.79 -5.49
C GLU A 128 -43.37 30.08 -6.75
N ILE A 129 -43.00 29.53 -7.91
CA ILE A 129 -43.76 29.70 -9.15
C ILE A 129 -45.16 29.07 -9.01
N THR A 130 -45.25 27.90 -8.39
CA THR A 130 -46.52 27.19 -8.18
C THR A 130 -47.41 27.92 -7.18
N GLU A 131 -46.84 28.51 -6.12
CA GLU A 131 -47.60 29.30 -5.14
C GLU A 131 -48.09 30.63 -5.73
N ASN A 132 -47.26 31.32 -6.51
CA ASN A 132 -47.61 32.60 -7.10
C ASN A 132 -48.63 32.46 -8.24
N GLY A 133 -48.56 31.38 -9.02
CA GLY A 133 -49.57 31.04 -10.04
C GLY A 133 -50.96 30.73 -9.47
N LYS A 134 -51.05 30.24 -8.22
CA LYS A 134 -52.33 30.03 -7.52
C LYS A 134 -52.92 31.31 -6.92
N LYS A 135 -52.13 32.35 -6.68
CA LYS A 135 -52.59 33.62 -6.08
C LYS A 135 -53.20 34.60 -7.09
N GLN A 136 -53.07 34.34 -8.39
CA GLN A 136 -53.60 35.20 -9.47
C GLN A 136 -54.87 34.65 -10.15
N LEU A 137 -55.39 33.51 -9.66
CA LEU A 137 -56.68 32.91 -10.04
C LEU A 137 -57.67 33.04 -8.88
#